data_AF-A0A7Y6CTN9-F1
#
_entry.id   AF-A0A7Y6CTN9-F1
#
_cell.length_a   1.000
_cell.length_b   1.000
_cell.length_c   1.000
_cell.angle_alpha   90.00
_cell.angle_beta   90.00
_cell.angle_gamma   90.00
#
_symmetry.space_group_name_H-M   'P 1'
#
loop_
_entity.id
_entity.type
_entity.pdbx_description
1 polymer ?
#
loop_
_entity_poly.entity_id
_entity_poly.type
_entity_poly.pdbx_seq_one_letter_code
_entity_poly.pdbx_strand_id
1 'polypeptide(L)'
;MAVLVVELDDKDVPMAETWRRVGRAAERLGLSRPSYQHVRRLVRIERRRRQLEAKGRAVLGRAAATMAAGRVPSAVLVLERLRELRNAEELVLQDHKAFRPP
;
A
#
# COMPACT_ATOMS: atom_id res chain seq x y z
N MET A 1 -14.41 -4.67 5.41
CA MET A 1 -14.16 -4.28 4.01
C MET A 1 -12.69 -4.05 3.67
N ALA A 2 -11.97 -3.20 4.41
CA ALA A 2 -10.53 -2.94 4.17
C ALA A 2 -9.66 -4.21 4.09
N VAL A 3 -9.82 -5.13 5.05
CA VAL A 3 -9.09 -6.41 5.07
C VAL A 3 -9.32 -7.22 3.79
N LEU A 4 -10.57 -7.37 3.33
CA LEU A 4 -10.86 -8.08 2.07
C LEU A 4 -10.17 -7.45 0.85
N VAL A 5 -10.01 -6.11 0.84
CA VAL A 5 -9.30 -5.42 -0.24
C VAL A 5 -7.81 -5.74 -0.19
N VAL A 6 -7.21 -5.74 1.00
CA VAL A 6 -5.78 -6.07 1.18
C VAL A 6 -5.50 -7.50 0.70
N GLU A 7 -6.33 -8.45 1.10
CA GLU A 7 -6.14 -9.88 0.78
C GLU A 7 -6.43 -10.21 -0.70
N LEU A 8 -7.37 -9.51 -1.34
CA LEU A 8 -7.85 -9.86 -2.68
C LEU A 8 -7.34 -8.94 -3.80
N ASP A 9 -6.69 -7.82 -3.46
CA ASP A 9 -6.07 -6.95 -4.46
C ASP A 9 -4.80 -7.56 -5.02
N ASP A 10 -4.85 -7.78 -6.32
CA ASP A 10 -3.73 -8.12 -7.16
C ASP A 10 -3.42 -6.91 -8.05
N LYS A 11 -2.17 -6.44 -7.99
CA LYS A 11 -1.73 -5.23 -8.70
C LYS A 11 -1.75 -5.41 -10.23
N ASP A 12 -1.65 -6.65 -10.69
CA ASP A 12 -1.51 -7.00 -12.11
C ASP A 12 -2.88 -7.16 -12.79
N VAL A 13 -3.98 -7.07 -12.02
CA VAL A 13 -5.35 -7.05 -12.56
C VAL A 13 -6.01 -5.67 -12.41
N PRO A 14 -7.02 -5.36 -13.26
CA PRO A 14 -7.82 -4.15 -13.11
C PRO A 14 -8.56 -4.09 -11.77
N MET A 15 -8.72 -2.90 -11.19
CA MET A 15 -9.42 -2.69 -9.91
C MET A 15 -10.88 -3.20 -9.92
N ALA A 16 -11.50 -3.27 -11.10
CA ALA A 16 -12.82 -3.86 -11.28
C ALA A 16 -12.85 -5.35 -10.94
N GLU A 17 -11.76 -6.08 -11.23
CA GLU A 17 -11.65 -7.49 -10.83
C GLU A 17 -11.50 -7.62 -9.31
N THR A 18 -10.70 -6.76 -8.67
CA THR A 18 -10.62 -6.69 -7.20
C THR A 18 -12.01 -6.43 -6.60
N TRP A 19 -12.79 -5.49 -7.13
CA TRP A 19 -14.17 -5.26 -6.68
C TRP A 19 -15.07 -6.49 -6.87
N ARG A 20 -14.98 -7.21 -7.98
CA ARG A 20 -15.73 -8.44 -8.18
C ARG A 20 -15.36 -9.52 -7.16
N ARG A 21 -14.06 -9.70 -6.88
CA ARG A 21 -13.55 -10.65 -5.86
C ARG A 21 -14.03 -10.28 -4.47
N VAL A 22 -13.89 -9.01 -4.08
CA VAL A 22 -14.32 -8.48 -2.79
C VAL A 22 -15.84 -8.60 -2.63
N GLY A 23 -16.61 -8.28 -3.68
CA GLY A 23 -18.07 -8.41 -3.67
C GLY A 23 -18.52 -9.86 -3.44
N ARG A 24 -17.97 -10.81 -4.20
CA ARG A 24 -18.23 -12.25 -3.99
C ARG A 24 -17.84 -12.71 -2.59
N ALA A 25 -16.74 -12.21 -2.04
CA ALA A 25 -16.31 -12.56 -0.68
C ALA A 25 -17.24 -11.96 0.39
N ALA A 26 -17.68 -10.71 0.22
CA ALA A 26 -18.64 -10.07 1.13
C ALA A 26 -19.98 -10.82 1.14
N GLU A 27 -20.51 -11.16 -0.03
CA GLU A 27 -21.76 -11.92 -0.18
C GLU A 27 -21.68 -13.29 0.51
N ARG A 28 -20.56 -14.02 0.35
CA ARG A 28 -20.33 -15.30 1.06
C ARG A 28 -20.26 -15.17 2.57
N LEU A 29 -19.92 -13.99 3.09
CA LEU A 29 -19.88 -13.69 4.51
C LEU A 29 -21.21 -13.12 5.03
N GLY A 30 -22.28 -13.12 4.21
CA GLY A 30 -23.58 -12.54 4.57
C GLY A 30 -23.58 -11.01 4.63
N LEU A 31 -22.55 -10.35 4.06
CA LEU A 31 -22.43 -8.90 4.03
C LEU A 31 -22.96 -8.35 2.70
N SER A 32 -23.54 -7.15 2.75
CA SER A 32 -23.91 -6.41 1.55
C SER A 32 -22.69 -6.14 0.67
N ARG A 33 -22.89 -6.29 -0.64
CA ARG A 33 -21.86 -5.99 -1.63
C ARG A 33 -21.45 -4.50 -1.54
N PRO A 34 -20.14 -4.19 -1.44
CA PRO A 34 -19.69 -2.81 -1.38
C PRO A 34 -19.83 -2.08 -2.73
N SER A 35 -19.94 -0.76 -2.67
CA SER A 35 -19.90 0.07 -3.88
C SER A 35 -18.52 -0.02 -4.55
N TYR A 36 -18.50 0.05 -5.89
CA TYR A 36 -17.26 0.05 -6.65
C TYR A 36 -16.36 1.23 -6.28
N GLN A 37 -16.93 2.42 -6.09
CA GLN A 37 -16.18 3.61 -5.69
C GLN A 37 -15.46 3.41 -4.35
N HIS A 38 -16.12 2.78 -3.39
CA HIS A 38 -15.53 2.47 -2.09
C HIS A 38 -14.35 1.50 -2.23
N VAL A 39 -14.52 0.39 -2.94
CA VAL A 39 -13.43 -0.58 -3.16
C VAL A 39 -12.27 0.05 -3.95
N ARG A 40 -12.57 0.79 -5.02
CA ARG A 40 -11.56 1.45 -5.85
C ARG A 40 -10.70 2.42 -5.05
N ARG A 41 -11.29 3.16 -4.10
CA ARG A 41 -10.54 4.06 -3.22
C ARG A 41 -9.59 3.27 -2.30
N LEU A 42 -10.09 2.21 -1.65
CA LEU A 42 -9.26 1.36 -0.79
C LEU A 42 -8.12 0.70 -1.55
N VAL A 43 -8.37 0.22 -2.77
CA VAL A 43 -7.32 -0.35 -3.63
C VAL A 43 -6.23 0.67 -3.96
N ARG A 44 -6.60 1.92 -4.26
CA ARG A 44 -5.62 2.99 -4.51
C ARG A 44 -4.73 3.27 -3.31
N ILE A 45 -5.33 3.37 -2.13
CA ILE A 45 -4.61 3.56 -0.86
C ILE A 45 -3.65 2.38 -0.63
N GLU A 46 -4.14 1.15 -0.77
CA GLU A 46 -3.32 -0.05 -0.54
C GLU A 46 -2.17 -0.18 -1.53
N ARG A 47 -2.43 0.03 -2.83
CA ARG A 47 -1.36 0.03 -3.85
C ARG A 47 -0.33 1.13 -3.59
N ARG A 48 -0.77 2.31 -3.13
CA ARG A 48 0.15 3.40 -2.77
C ARG A 48 1.02 3.03 -1.57
N ARG A 49 0.44 2.42 -0.52
CA ARG A 49 1.18 1.90 0.63
C ARG A 49 2.26 0.90 0.20
N ARG A 50 1.90 -0.13 -0.56
CA ARG A 50 2.83 -1.14 -1.10
C ARG A 50 3.97 -0.51 -1.93
N GLN A 51 3.67 0.52 -2.71
CA GLN A 51 4.68 1.26 -3.49
C GLN A 51 5.67 2.01 -2.60
N LEU A 52 5.22 2.63 -1.52
CA LEU A 52 6.09 3.36 -0.58
C LEU A 52 7.00 2.38 0.17
N GLU A 53 6.46 1.26 0.65
CA GLU A 53 7.25 0.20 1.26
C GLU A 53 8.32 -0.35 0.30
N ALA A 54 7.95 -0.61 -0.95
CA ALA A 54 8.89 -1.09 -1.96
C ALA A 54 10.01 -0.07 -2.24
N LYS A 55 9.71 1.22 -2.24
CA LYS A 55 10.72 2.29 -2.33
C LYS A 55 11.65 2.30 -1.11
N GLY A 56 11.11 2.08 0.09
CA GLY A 56 11.91 1.98 1.32
C GLY A 56 12.89 0.81 1.25
N ARG A 57 12.39 -0.37 0.85
CA ARG A 57 13.23 -1.55 0.61
C ARG A 57 14.31 -1.29 -0.45
N ALA A 58 13.99 -0.58 -1.53
CA ALA A 58 14.97 -0.23 -2.55
C ALA A 58 16.06 0.74 -2.03
N VAL A 59 15.71 1.69 -1.16
CA VAL A 59 16.68 2.60 -0.51
C VAL A 59 17.64 1.82 0.37
N LEU A 60 17.11 0.95 1.23
CA LEU A 60 17.93 0.06 2.07
C LEU A 60 18.79 -0.89 1.25
N GLY A 61 18.23 -1.49 0.19
CA GLY A 61 18.96 -2.38 -0.71
C GLY A 61 20.15 -1.69 -1.39
N ARG A 62 20.00 -0.43 -1.82
CA ARG A 62 21.11 0.35 -2.36
C ARG A 62 22.19 0.66 -1.32
N ALA A 63 21.80 1.01 -0.09
CA ALA A 63 22.75 1.24 0.99
C ALA A 63 23.54 -0.04 1.29
N ALA A 64 22.85 -1.18 1.41
CA ALA A 64 23.46 -2.49 1.62
C ALA A 64 24.43 -2.87 0.47
N ALA A 65 24.03 -2.67 -0.78
CA ALA A 65 24.90 -2.91 -1.94
C ALA A 65 26.14 -2.01 -1.92
N THR A 66 26.02 -0.76 -1.47
CA THR A 66 27.15 0.18 -1.33
C THR A 66 28.15 -0.33 -0.29
N MET A 67 27.66 -0.79 0.87
CA MET A 67 28.49 -1.41 1.90
C MET A 67 29.17 -2.69 1.42
N ALA A 68 28.42 -3.56 0.74
CA ALA A 68 28.96 -4.80 0.16
C ALA A 68 30.08 -4.53 -0.86
N ALA A 69 30.04 -3.39 -1.54
CA ALA A 69 31.09 -2.93 -2.45
C ALA A 69 32.28 -2.25 -1.72
N GLY A 70 32.37 -2.34 -0.38
CA GLY A 70 33.44 -1.76 0.43
C GLY A 70 33.37 -0.24 0.59
N ARG A 71 32.23 0.39 0.24
CA ARG A 71 32.03 1.84 0.35
C ARG A 71 31.10 2.17 1.52
N VAL A 72 31.26 3.37 2.07
CA VAL A 72 30.37 3.88 3.13
C VAL A 72 29.19 4.61 2.49
N PRO A 73 27.94 4.14 2.63
CA PRO A 73 26.78 4.88 2.17
C PRO A 73 26.61 6.15 3.01
N SER A 74 26.12 7.22 2.39
CA SER A 74 25.75 8.43 3.13
C SER A 74 24.56 8.14 4.05
N ALA A 75 24.83 8.06 5.36
CA ALA A 75 23.80 7.83 6.36
C ALA A 75 22.74 8.95 6.34
N VAL A 76 23.16 10.20 6.15
CA VAL A 76 22.26 11.36 6.06
C VAL A 76 21.24 11.17 4.94
N LEU A 77 21.71 10.91 3.72
CA LEU A 77 20.82 10.76 2.55
C LEU A 77 19.89 9.54 2.69
N VAL A 78 20.39 8.44 3.25
CA VAL A 78 19.57 7.24 3.49
C VAL A 78 18.47 7.54 4.52
N LEU A 79 18.82 8.17 5.64
CA LEU A 79 17.87 8.48 6.72
C LEU A 79 16.85 9.52 6.28
N GLU A 80 17.26 10.59 5.61
CA GLU A 80 16.36 11.59 5.03
C GLU A 80 15.36 10.91 4.09
N ARG A 81 15.84 10.06 3.19
CA ARG A 81 14.96 9.39 2.24
C ARG A 81 13.99 8.43 2.91
N LEU A 82 14.41 7.70 3.94
CA LEU A 82 13.52 6.85 4.72
C LEU A 82 12.49 7.67 5.50
N ARG A 83 12.87 8.81 6.05
CA ARG A 83 11.97 9.72 6.76
C ARG A 83 10.89 10.28 5.83
N GLU A 84 11.28 10.73 4.63
CA GLU A 84 10.33 11.18 3.59
C GLU A 84 9.30 10.10 3.24
N LEU A 85 9.77 8.87 3.03
CA LEU A 85 8.90 7.74 2.69
C LEU A 85 7.96 7.39 3.85
N ARG A 86 8.45 7.42 5.09
CA ARG A 86 7.64 7.19 6.29
C ARG A 86 6.55 8.24 6.46
N ASN A 87 6.88 9.52 6.26
CA ASN A 87 5.89 10.61 6.29
C ASN A 87 4.83 10.42 5.20
N ALA A 88 5.24 10.04 4.00
CA ALA A 88 4.31 9.76 2.90
C ALA A 88 3.41 8.54 3.20
N GLU A 89 3.93 7.52 3.88
CA GLU A 89 3.15 6.35 4.30
C GLU A 89 2.14 6.71 5.39
N GLU A 90 2.55 7.54 6.36
CA GLU A 90 1.67 8.02 7.42
C GLU A 90 0.46 8.78 6.86
N LEU A 91 0.67 9.64 5.85
CA LEU A 91 -0.42 10.32 5.14
C LEU A 91 -1.39 9.33 4.48
N VAL A 92 -0.88 8.26 3.85
CA VAL A 92 -1.71 7.22 3.23
C VAL A 92 -2.51 6.45 4.28
N LEU A 93 -1.93 6.19 5.45
CA LEU A 93 -2.62 5.55 6.57
C LEU A 93 -3.67 6.48 7.21
N GLN A 94 -3.43 7.79 7.24
CA GLN A 94 -4.42 8.78 7.66
C GLN A 94 -5.61 8.82 6.70
N ASP A 95 -5.37 8.83 5.38
CA ASP A 95 -6.42 8.71 4.37
C ASP A 95 -7.26 7.45 4.54
N HIS A 96 -6.64 6.36 5.00
CA HIS A 96 -7.34 5.11 5.33
C HIS A 96 -8.24 5.25 6.56
N LYS A 97 -7.75 5.87 7.64
CA LYS A 97 -8.46 6.03 8.92
C LYS A 97 -9.57 7.08 8.88
N ALA A 98 -9.40 8.15 8.10
CA ALA A 98 -10.36 9.23 7.96
C ALA A 98 -11.64 8.80 7.21
N PHE A 99 -11.65 7.62 6.60
CA PHE A 99 -12.82 7.13 5.88
C PHE A 99 -13.90 6.59 6.82
N ARG A 100 -15.00 7.36 6.96
CA ARG A 100 -16.27 6.90 7.52
C ARG A 100 -17.26 6.67 6.37
N PRO A 101 -17.91 5.50 6.25
CA PRO A 101 -19.00 5.35 5.28
C PRO A 101 -20.15 6.32 5.65
N PRO A 102 -20.88 6.86 4.66
CA PRO A 102 -22.10 7.64 4.90
C PRO A 102 -23.19 6.76 5.52
#